data_AF-A0A2V7RG62-F1
#
_entry.id   AF-A0A2V7RG62-F1
#
_cell.length_a   1.000
_cell.length_b   1.000
_cell.length_c   1.000
_cell.angle_alpha   90.00
_cell.angle_beta   90.00
_cell.angle_gamma   90.00
#
_symmetry.space_group_name_H-M   'P 1'
#
loop_
_entity.id
_entity.type
_entity.pdbx_description
1 polymer ?
#
loop_
_entity_poly.entity_id
_entity_poly.type
_entity_poly.pdbx_seq_one_letter_code
_entity_poly.pdbx_strand_id
1 'polypeptide(L)'
;MRTLGIAGARTAVTDVRRTATRVDSLRRRVETLAASARVAIDSLQGALRSVDEARKSDYAFARKLIKLPSFDAPDVGAALFGKVTIDKVQQALYWTTLARQYMPPGLVPKQSDGPARLRAAGTTVHFVAPQAYPRFLLRRADVDVTVIDGPARGKYVAAVTDVTSEPALVGRPTLFAIRRSTTGSAVDSLRITGNLDHAGARLRDVITVQAAGVELPDFPIPGLPYRANPGRGMSDMRLTLDGDQLSARWTIVSGKLMWVADSLATRRLNSIETLVARVLTGVSGLQLNAQLTGAVRSPKLTISSNLDRVVADQLRSVVGAQVAAAESKVRARVDSLVDEKAAPVRARIVELRIEADRRVADARGKLDAEKQKLDAQVKALSGGLIWLP
;
A
#
# COMPACT_ATOMS: atom_id res chain seq x y z
N MET A 1 50.12 -1.51 87.68
CA MET A 1 50.83 -0.47 86.90
C MET A 1 52.33 -0.74 87.01
N ARG A 2 53.00 -1.12 85.92
CA ARG A 2 54.46 -1.07 85.80
C ARG A 2 54.78 -0.23 84.57
N THR A 3 55.60 0.77 84.80
CA THR A 3 55.94 1.90 83.95
C THR A 3 56.52 1.45 82.61
N LEU A 4 55.72 1.58 81.55
CA LEU A 4 56.26 1.67 80.20
C LEU A 4 57.01 2.99 80.11
N GLY A 5 58.35 2.95 80.18
CA GLY A 5 59.18 4.12 79.90
C GLY A 5 58.87 4.68 78.51
N ILE A 6 59.17 5.97 78.30
CA ILE A 6 58.91 6.75 77.07
C ILE A 6 59.38 6.00 75.79
N ALA A 7 60.40 5.15 75.90
CA ALA A 7 60.86 4.26 74.85
C ALA A 7 59.83 3.16 74.48
N GLY A 8 59.24 2.46 75.46
CA GLY A 8 58.24 1.40 75.26
C GLY A 8 56.88 1.91 74.76
N ALA A 9 56.48 3.11 75.16
CA ALA A 9 55.31 3.78 74.60
C ALA A 9 55.51 4.18 73.13
N ARG A 10 56.72 4.63 72.75
CA ARG A 10 57.08 4.89 71.35
C ARG A 10 57.06 3.61 70.50
N THR A 11 57.62 2.50 70.99
CA THR A 11 57.60 1.21 70.26
C THR A 11 56.18 0.70 70.05
N ALA A 12 55.33 0.76 71.10
CA ALA A 12 53.92 0.36 71.01
C ALA A 12 53.14 1.22 70.00
N VAL A 13 53.35 2.54 69.98
CA VAL A 13 52.72 3.44 69.01
C VAL A 13 53.20 3.16 67.58
N THR A 14 54.49 2.86 67.36
CA THR A 14 54.99 2.48 66.03
C THR A 14 54.44 1.14 65.54
N ASP A 15 54.24 0.15 66.41
CA ASP A 15 53.67 -1.14 66.05
C ASP A 15 52.18 -1.04 65.74
N VAL A 16 51.44 -0.23 66.49
CA VAL A 16 50.03 0.08 66.18
C VAL A 16 49.92 0.82 64.84
N ARG A 17 50.85 1.74 64.53
CA ARG A 17 50.89 2.46 63.25
C ARG A 17 51.25 1.55 62.06
N ARG A 18 52.13 0.56 62.25
CA ARG A 18 52.41 -0.51 61.27
C ARG A 18 51.20 -1.42 61.05
N THR A 19 50.44 -1.68 62.10
CA THR A 19 49.23 -2.51 62.02
C THR A 19 48.11 -1.75 61.31
N ALA A 20 47.92 -0.46 61.61
CA ALA A 20 46.96 0.40 60.91
C ALA A 20 47.27 0.53 59.41
N THR A 21 48.55 0.69 59.04
CA THR A 21 48.96 0.71 57.62
C THR A 21 48.74 -0.64 56.93
N ARG A 22 48.90 -1.77 57.62
CA ARG A 22 48.50 -3.09 57.11
C ARG A 22 46.99 -3.19 56.89
N VAL A 23 46.17 -2.75 57.85
CA VAL A 23 44.71 -2.70 57.74
C VAL A 23 44.26 -1.83 56.56
N ASP A 24 44.85 -0.64 56.39
CA ASP A 24 44.56 0.22 55.24
C ASP A 24 44.99 -0.42 53.91
N SER A 25 46.12 -1.13 53.88
CA SER A 25 46.56 -1.87 52.69
C SER A 25 45.61 -3.03 52.33
N LEU A 26 45.07 -3.72 53.34
CA LEU A 26 44.07 -4.78 53.19
C LEU A 26 42.74 -4.21 52.71
N ARG A 27 42.30 -3.07 53.26
CA ARG A 27 41.11 -2.36 52.80
C ARG A 27 41.21 -1.99 51.32
N ARG A 28 42.35 -1.41 50.90
CA ARG A 28 42.59 -1.10 49.48
C ARG A 28 42.51 -2.35 48.61
N ARG A 29 43.13 -3.47 49.04
CA ARG A 29 43.05 -4.75 48.31
C ARG A 29 41.62 -5.28 48.20
N VAL A 30 40.81 -5.17 49.25
CA VAL A 30 39.39 -5.54 49.23
C VAL A 30 38.59 -4.64 48.29
N GLU A 31 38.89 -3.34 48.24
CA GLU A 31 38.26 -2.41 47.29
C GLU A 31 38.64 -2.70 45.83
N THR A 32 39.92 -3.00 45.54
CA THR A 32 40.35 -3.40 44.20
C THR A 32 39.70 -4.73 43.78
N LEU A 33 39.61 -5.69 44.70
CA LEU A 33 38.97 -6.98 44.45
C LEU A 33 37.46 -6.80 44.19
N ALA A 34 36.78 -5.98 44.99
CA ALA A 34 35.36 -5.65 44.79
C ALA A 34 35.10 -4.96 43.44
N ALA A 35 35.99 -4.05 43.03
CA ALA A 35 35.91 -3.40 41.72
C ALA A 35 36.10 -4.42 40.59
N SER A 36 37.10 -5.31 40.69
CA SER A 36 37.34 -6.35 39.69
C SER A 36 36.20 -7.36 39.58
N ALA A 37 35.58 -7.75 40.70
CA ALA A 37 34.42 -8.63 40.73
C ALA A 37 33.20 -7.98 40.08
N ARG A 38 32.96 -6.68 40.32
CA ARG A 38 31.89 -5.93 39.64
C ARG A 38 32.10 -5.88 38.13
N VAL A 39 33.30 -5.54 37.68
CA VAL A 39 33.63 -5.53 36.24
C VAL A 39 33.43 -6.91 35.61
N ALA A 40 33.82 -7.99 36.29
CA ALA A 40 33.60 -9.35 35.81
C ALA A 40 32.10 -9.71 35.70
N ILE A 41 31.30 -9.37 36.72
CA ILE A 41 29.84 -9.58 36.72
C ILE A 41 29.18 -8.74 35.61
N ASP A 42 29.59 -7.49 35.43
CA ASP A 42 29.09 -6.62 34.38
C ASP A 42 29.45 -7.15 32.98
N SER A 43 30.64 -7.77 32.82
CA SER A 43 31.02 -8.44 31.57
C SER A 43 30.13 -9.65 31.27
N LEU A 44 29.76 -10.44 32.28
CA LEU A 44 28.84 -11.58 32.14
C LEU A 44 27.42 -11.12 31.81
N GLN A 45 26.97 -10.01 32.41
CA GLN A 45 25.70 -9.36 32.02
C GLN A 45 25.75 -8.82 30.59
N GLY A 46 26.88 -8.25 30.16
CA GLY A 46 27.11 -7.84 28.77
C GLY A 46 27.05 -9.01 27.80
N ALA A 47 27.68 -10.14 28.15
CA ALA A 47 27.61 -11.38 27.37
C ALA A 47 26.16 -11.90 27.25
N LEU A 48 25.37 -11.87 28.32
CA LEU A 48 23.94 -12.21 28.27
C LEU A 48 23.14 -11.30 27.32
N ARG A 49 23.41 -9.99 27.31
CA ARG A 49 22.78 -9.07 26.35
C ARG A 49 23.16 -9.40 24.91
N SER A 50 24.41 -9.82 24.67
CA SER A 50 24.84 -10.25 23.34
C SER A 50 24.10 -11.51 22.85
N VAL A 51 23.71 -12.41 23.77
CA VAL A 51 22.85 -13.57 23.44
C VAL A 51 21.43 -13.12 23.06
N ASP A 52 20.87 -12.13 23.75
CA ASP A 52 19.57 -11.56 23.38
C ASP A 52 19.61 -10.81 22.04
N GLU A 53 20.71 -10.14 21.71
CA GLU A 53 20.91 -9.52 20.39
C GLU A 53 21.09 -10.56 19.27
N ALA A 54 21.83 -11.65 19.53
CA ALA A 54 21.92 -12.78 18.61
C ALA A 54 20.55 -13.41 18.35
N ARG A 55 19.73 -13.57 19.40
CA ARG A 55 18.32 -14.03 19.30
C ARG A 55 17.48 -13.12 18.41
N LYS A 56 17.64 -11.78 18.50
CA LYS A 56 16.96 -10.83 17.61
C LYS A 56 17.41 -10.97 16.16
N SER A 57 18.71 -11.16 15.93
CA SER A 57 19.28 -11.40 14.61
C SER A 57 18.74 -12.70 14.00
N ASP A 58 18.64 -13.77 14.80
CA ASP A 58 18.09 -15.06 14.38
C ASP A 58 16.61 -14.96 13.99
N TYR A 59 15.82 -14.13 14.68
CA TYR A 59 14.45 -13.84 14.23
C TYR A 59 14.42 -13.11 12.89
N ALA A 60 15.28 -12.11 12.70
CA ALA A 60 15.35 -11.38 11.44
C ALA A 60 15.78 -12.30 10.29
N PHE A 61 16.66 -13.25 10.56
CA PHE A 61 17.09 -14.26 9.60
C PHE A 61 15.98 -15.28 9.28
N ALA A 62 15.32 -15.84 10.30
CA ALA A 62 14.18 -16.73 10.13
C ALA A 62 13.04 -16.07 9.35
N ARG A 63 12.77 -14.78 9.61
CA ARG A 63 11.81 -13.98 8.86
C ARG A 63 12.18 -13.81 7.39
N LYS A 64 13.46 -13.70 7.06
CA LYS A 64 13.95 -13.65 5.66
C LYS A 64 13.86 -15.00 4.95
N LEU A 65 14.00 -16.11 5.67
CA LEU A 65 13.87 -17.47 5.12
C LEU A 65 12.42 -17.84 4.77
N ILE A 66 11.45 -17.22 5.44
CA ILE A 66 10.05 -17.24 5.01
C ILE A 66 9.95 -16.43 3.72
N LYS A 67 10.26 -17.07 2.58
CA LYS A 67 10.03 -16.49 1.25
C LYS A 67 8.54 -16.25 1.10
N LEU A 68 8.10 -15.02 1.40
CA LEU A 68 6.76 -14.55 1.08
C LEU A 68 6.63 -14.61 -0.44
N PRO A 69 5.76 -15.46 -1.01
CA PRO A 69 5.50 -15.38 -2.42
C PRO A 69 4.84 -14.01 -2.65
N SER A 70 5.42 -13.20 -3.53
CA SER A 70 4.74 -12.01 -4.04
C SER A 70 3.56 -12.52 -4.88
N PHE A 71 2.41 -12.66 -4.23
CA PHE A 71 1.18 -13.01 -4.93
C PHE A 71 0.63 -11.74 -5.55
N ASP A 72 0.92 -11.55 -6.84
CA ASP A 72 0.10 -10.70 -7.68
C ASP A 72 -1.30 -11.31 -7.68
N ALA A 73 -2.28 -10.52 -7.23
CA ALA A 73 -3.67 -10.96 -7.21
C ALA A 73 -4.07 -11.39 -8.62
N PRO A 74 -4.92 -12.44 -8.77
CA PRO A 74 -5.42 -12.79 -10.09
C PRO A 74 -6.09 -11.56 -10.70
N ASP A 75 -5.83 -11.30 -11.98
CA ASP A 75 -6.43 -10.19 -12.72
C ASP A 75 -7.89 -10.54 -13.04
N VAL A 76 -8.71 -10.60 -11.98
CA VAL A 76 -10.10 -11.07 -12.01
C VAL A 76 -10.92 -10.16 -12.92
N GLY A 77 -10.69 -8.84 -12.87
CA GLY A 77 -11.30 -7.85 -13.75
C GLY A 77 -10.96 -8.06 -15.23
N ALA A 78 -9.70 -8.33 -15.57
CA ALA A 78 -9.32 -8.63 -16.95
C ALA A 78 -9.84 -9.99 -17.43
N ALA A 79 -9.86 -11.02 -16.57
CA ALA A 79 -10.38 -12.35 -16.90
C ALA A 79 -11.91 -12.38 -17.05
N LEU A 80 -12.63 -11.60 -16.24
CA LEU A 80 -14.09 -11.49 -16.24
C LEU A 80 -14.63 -10.63 -17.38
N PHE A 81 -13.97 -9.49 -17.63
CA PHE A 81 -14.49 -8.46 -18.54
C PHE A 81 -13.67 -8.29 -19.81
N GLY A 82 -12.51 -8.94 -19.92
CA GLY A 82 -11.64 -8.87 -21.09
C GLY A 82 -12.38 -9.23 -22.38
N LYS A 83 -13.02 -10.40 -22.45
CA LYS A 83 -13.70 -10.83 -23.69
C LYS A 83 -14.91 -9.96 -24.07
N VAL A 84 -15.78 -9.65 -23.12
CA VAL A 84 -17.03 -8.89 -23.39
C VAL A 84 -16.73 -7.41 -23.69
N THR A 85 -15.69 -6.85 -23.08
CA THR A 85 -15.32 -5.44 -23.23
C THR A 85 -14.45 -5.22 -24.46
N ILE A 86 -13.55 -6.15 -24.81
CA ILE A 86 -12.67 -6.02 -25.98
C ILE A 86 -13.50 -5.89 -27.27
N ASP A 87 -14.54 -6.72 -27.45
CA ASP A 87 -15.38 -6.64 -28.66
C ASP A 87 -16.12 -5.30 -28.78
N LYS A 88 -16.65 -4.80 -27.66
CA LYS A 88 -17.36 -3.51 -27.62
C LYS A 88 -16.41 -2.31 -27.78
N VAL A 89 -15.20 -2.40 -27.23
CA VAL A 89 -14.14 -1.40 -27.39
C VAL A 89 -13.59 -1.42 -28.82
N GLN A 90 -13.39 -2.58 -29.43
CA GLN A 90 -13.02 -2.72 -30.84
C GLN A 90 -14.10 -2.13 -31.75
N GLN A 91 -15.38 -2.41 -31.47
CA GLN A 91 -16.48 -1.81 -32.22
C GLN A 91 -16.54 -0.29 -32.04
N ALA A 92 -16.31 0.22 -30.83
CA ALA A 92 -16.20 1.65 -30.57
C ALA A 92 -15.02 2.29 -31.33
N LEU A 93 -13.85 1.62 -31.35
CA LEU A 93 -12.68 2.04 -32.12
C LEU A 93 -12.92 2.01 -33.63
N TYR A 94 -13.69 1.05 -34.12
CA TYR A 94 -14.14 1.02 -35.51
C TYR A 94 -15.01 2.24 -35.84
N TRP A 95 -15.97 2.58 -34.98
CA TRP A 95 -16.81 3.76 -35.20
C TRP A 95 -16.06 5.08 -35.04
N THR A 96 -15.04 5.17 -34.17
CA THR A 96 -14.21 6.39 -34.06
C THR A 96 -13.27 6.56 -35.26
N THR A 97 -12.71 5.48 -35.79
CA THR A 97 -11.90 5.53 -37.03
C THR A 97 -12.75 5.90 -38.24
N LEU A 98 -13.97 5.35 -38.34
CA LEU A 98 -14.93 5.72 -39.38
C LEU A 98 -15.36 7.18 -39.24
N ALA A 99 -15.69 7.65 -38.04
CA ALA A 99 -16.01 9.05 -37.79
C ALA A 99 -14.86 9.98 -38.23
N ARG A 100 -13.60 9.62 -37.97
CA ARG A 100 -12.42 10.39 -38.42
C ARG A 100 -12.25 10.42 -39.94
N GLN A 101 -12.69 9.38 -40.65
CA GLN A 101 -12.67 9.37 -42.11
C GLN A 101 -13.63 10.42 -42.70
N TYR A 102 -14.79 10.62 -42.06
CA TYR A 102 -15.85 11.52 -42.52
C TYR A 102 -15.89 12.88 -41.81
N MET A 103 -15.10 13.09 -40.75
CA MET A 103 -15.02 14.38 -40.05
C MET A 103 -14.31 15.44 -40.91
N PRO A 104 -14.82 16.69 -40.92
CA PRO A 104 -14.19 17.77 -41.67
C PRO A 104 -12.76 18.01 -41.18
N PRO A 105 -11.77 18.17 -42.08
CA PRO A 105 -10.44 18.55 -41.67
C PRO A 105 -10.49 19.99 -41.10
N GLY A 106 -9.86 20.20 -39.94
CA GLY A 106 -9.56 21.55 -39.45
C GLY A 106 -8.53 22.26 -40.32
N LEU A 107 -7.82 23.25 -39.76
CA LEU A 107 -6.82 24.08 -40.47
C LEU A 107 -5.62 23.31 -41.07
N VAL A 108 -5.53 22.00 -40.91
CA VAL A 108 -4.45 21.18 -41.47
C VAL A 108 -4.88 20.63 -42.83
N PRO A 109 -4.22 21.01 -43.94
CA PRO A 109 -4.55 20.48 -45.26
C PRO A 109 -4.34 18.97 -45.27
N LYS A 110 -5.43 18.22 -45.49
CA LYS A 110 -5.36 16.79 -45.75
C LYS A 110 -4.91 16.62 -47.19
N GLN A 111 -3.71 16.07 -47.42
CA GLN A 111 -3.39 15.49 -48.73
C GLN A 111 -4.38 14.35 -48.95
N SER A 112 -5.42 14.57 -49.75
CA SER A 112 -6.23 13.47 -50.27
C SER A 112 -5.39 12.76 -51.33
N ASP A 113 -5.32 11.44 -51.28
CA ASP A 113 -4.80 10.66 -52.40
C ASP A 113 -5.64 11.03 -53.62
N GLY A 114 -4.99 11.64 -54.61
CA GLY A 114 -5.60 11.88 -55.91
C GLY A 114 -6.10 10.56 -56.50
N PRO A 115 -7.12 10.59 -57.37
CA PRO A 115 -7.73 9.38 -57.91
C PRO A 115 -6.67 8.39 -58.40
N ALA A 116 -6.81 7.14 -57.96
CA ALA A 116 -5.86 6.08 -58.29
C ALA A 116 -5.81 5.91 -59.82
N ARG A 117 -4.74 6.43 -60.40
CA ARG A 117 -4.36 6.42 -61.82
C ARG A 117 -5.05 7.46 -62.70
N LEU A 118 -4.40 8.60 -62.85
CA LEU A 118 -4.03 9.16 -64.16
C LEU A 118 -2.66 9.82 -64.03
N ARG A 119 -1.76 9.60 -65.00
CA ARG A 119 -0.44 10.24 -65.03
C ARG A 119 -0.66 11.76 -65.01
N ALA A 120 0.02 12.45 -64.08
CA ALA A 120 -0.02 13.89 -63.86
C ALA A 120 -1.36 14.47 -63.33
N ALA A 121 -1.94 13.89 -62.28
CA ALA A 121 -2.92 14.61 -61.47
C ALA A 121 -2.19 15.64 -60.59
N GLY A 122 -2.33 16.93 -60.93
CA GLY A 122 -1.84 18.03 -60.10
C GLY A 122 -2.47 18.02 -58.69
N THR A 123 -1.84 18.72 -57.75
CA THR A 123 -2.34 18.85 -56.38
C THR A 123 -3.42 19.94 -56.32
N THR A 124 -4.66 19.59 -55.95
CA THR A 124 -5.70 20.60 -55.70
C THR A 124 -5.40 21.30 -54.38
N VAL A 125 -4.93 22.54 -54.45
CA VAL A 125 -4.74 23.41 -53.28
C VAL A 125 -5.96 24.32 -53.18
N HIS A 126 -6.73 24.19 -52.10
CA HIS A 126 -7.86 25.06 -51.83
C HIS A 126 -7.37 26.38 -51.22
N PHE A 127 -7.42 27.46 -52.00
CA PHE A 127 -7.21 28.82 -51.50
C PHE A 127 -8.53 29.37 -50.96
N VAL A 128 -8.53 29.79 -49.69
CA VAL A 128 -9.72 30.36 -49.06
C VAL A 128 -9.75 31.87 -49.33
N ALA A 129 -10.81 32.37 -49.96
CA ALA A 129 -10.99 33.80 -50.19
C ALA A 129 -11.19 34.54 -48.84
N PRO A 130 -10.61 35.74 -48.64
CA PRO A 130 -10.91 36.55 -47.46
C PRO A 130 -12.41 36.89 -47.48
N GLN A 131 -13.14 36.48 -46.44
CA GLN A 131 -14.62 36.49 -46.32
C GLN A 131 -15.38 35.34 -47.02
N ALA A 132 -14.79 34.15 -47.14
CA ALA A 132 -15.53 32.96 -47.55
C ALA A 132 -16.53 32.52 -46.47
N TYR A 133 -17.80 32.38 -46.84
CA TYR A 133 -18.78 31.66 -46.04
C TYR A 133 -18.51 30.15 -46.14
N PRO A 134 -18.75 29.39 -45.06
CA PRO A 134 -18.61 27.94 -45.13
C PRO A 134 -19.61 27.36 -46.14
N ARG A 135 -19.22 26.31 -46.88
CA ARG A 135 -20.11 25.64 -47.84
C ARG A 135 -21.40 25.13 -47.19
N PHE A 136 -21.34 24.74 -45.93
CA PHE A 136 -22.50 24.38 -45.11
C PHE A 136 -22.32 24.90 -43.68
N LEU A 137 -23.36 25.52 -43.14
CA LEU A 137 -23.43 25.92 -41.73
C LEU A 137 -24.86 25.79 -41.21
N LEU A 138 -25.05 24.88 -40.27
CA LEU A 138 -26.23 24.80 -39.43
C LEU A 138 -25.90 25.44 -38.08
N ARG A 139 -26.36 26.68 -37.87
CA ARG A 139 -26.12 27.40 -36.62
C ARG A 139 -26.78 26.72 -35.42
N ARG A 140 -28.00 26.22 -35.61
CA ARG A 140 -28.76 25.55 -34.56
C ARG A 140 -29.83 24.64 -35.17
N ALA A 141 -29.97 23.45 -34.62
CA ALA A 141 -31.14 22.60 -34.82
C ALA A 141 -31.56 21.99 -33.49
N ASP A 142 -32.86 21.97 -33.24
CA ASP A 142 -33.51 21.32 -32.11
C ASP A 142 -34.51 20.31 -32.67
N VAL A 143 -34.50 19.08 -32.14
CA VAL A 143 -35.33 17.96 -32.58
C VAL A 143 -35.96 17.32 -31.35
N ASP A 144 -37.29 17.19 -31.33
CA ASP A 144 -38.05 16.43 -30.34
C ASP A 144 -38.82 15.33 -31.10
N VAL A 145 -38.51 14.07 -30.80
CA VAL A 145 -39.11 12.89 -31.43
C VAL A 145 -39.54 11.93 -30.36
N THR A 146 -40.79 11.48 -30.41
CA THR A 146 -41.29 10.42 -29.53
C THR A 146 -41.50 9.15 -30.35
N VAL A 147 -40.77 8.09 -29.99
CA VAL A 147 -40.93 6.76 -30.58
C VAL A 147 -41.81 5.96 -29.65
N ILE A 148 -42.96 5.52 -30.15
CA ILE A 148 -44.02 4.89 -29.33
C ILE A 148 -43.85 3.37 -29.27
N ASP A 149 -43.28 2.76 -30.31
CA ASP A 149 -43.17 1.31 -30.44
C ASP A 149 -41.77 0.86 -30.91
N GLY A 150 -41.45 -0.41 -30.65
CA GLY A 150 -40.19 -1.04 -31.01
C GLY A 150 -39.07 -0.88 -29.97
N PRO A 151 -37.89 -1.47 -30.23
CA PRO A 151 -36.76 -1.50 -29.30
C PRO A 151 -36.18 -0.11 -29.01
N ALA A 152 -36.43 0.85 -29.90
CA ALA A 152 -36.03 2.24 -29.77
C ALA A 152 -37.11 3.13 -29.12
N ARG A 153 -38.16 2.57 -28.50
CA ARG A 153 -39.19 3.35 -27.81
C ARG A 153 -38.60 4.36 -26.82
N GLY A 154 -39.17 5.54 -26.73
CA GLY A 154 -38.76 6.60 -25.81
C GLY A 154 -38.95 8.00 -26.38
N LYS A 155 -38.84 8.99 -25.50
CA LYS A 155 -38.78 10.40 -25.89
C LYS A 155 -37.33 10.79 -26.15
N TYR A 156 -37.06 11.34 -27.32
CA TYR A 156 -35.75 11.81 -27.77
C TYR A 156 -35.77 13.33 -27.92
N VAL A 157 -34.82 14.00 -27.29
CA VAL A 157 -34.58 15.43 -27.47
C VAL A 157 -33.13 15.60 -27.89
N ALA A 158 -32.90 16.18 -29.06
CA ALA A 158 -31.57 16.47 -29.57
C ALA A 158 -31.44 17.96 -29.88
N ALA A 159 -30.29 18.53 -29.54
CA ALA A 159 -29.91 19.88 -29.92
C ALA A 159 -28.48 19.84 -30.47
N VAL A 160 -28.24 20.57 -31.55
CA VAL A 160 -26.91 20.72 -32.14
C VAL A 160 -26.69 22.17 -32.58
N THR A 161 -25.49 22.68 -32.38
CA THR A 161 -25.09 24.03 -32.82
C THR A 161 -23.82 23.97 -33.65
N ASP A 162 -23.70 24.93 -34.56
CA ASP A 162 -22.51 25.19 -35.36
C ASP A 162 -21.98 23.95 -36.11
N VAL A 163 -22.87 23.14 -36.70
CA VAL A 163 -22.46 22.04 -37.60
C VAL A 163 -22.03 22.65 -38.92
N THR A 164 -20.78 22.42 -39.30
CA THR A 164 -20.23 23.01 -40.52
C THR A 164 -19.26 22.07 -41.21
N SER A 165 -19.16 22.20 -42.53
CA SER A 165 -18.12 21.54 -43.32
C SER A 165 -16.74 22.18 -43.14
N GLU A 166 -16.66 23.41 -42.62
CA GLU A 166 -15.42 24.21 -42.54
C GLU A 166 -15.30 24.89 -41.15
N PRO A 167 -15.07 24.11 -40.08
CA PRO A 167 -15.04 24.59 -38.69
C PRO A 167 -13.99 25.67 -38.45
N ALA A 168 -12.86 25.61 -39.18
CA ALA A 168 -11.81 26.61 -39.20
C ALA A 168 -12.29 28.02 -39.57
N LEU A 169 -13.28 28.15 -40.47
CA LEU A 169 -13.81 29.45 -40.90
C LEU A 169 -14.82 30.01 -39.90
N VAL A 170 -15.58 29.15 -39.24
CA VAL A 170 -16.59 29.53 -38.27
C VAL A 170 -15.93 29.92 -36.93
N GLY A 171 -14.78 29.33 -36.61
CA GLY A 171 -14.01 29.65 -35.40
C GLY A 171 -14.70 29.22 -34.09
N ARG A 172 -15.73 28.37 -34.18
CA ARG A 172 -16.51 27.87 -33.05
C ARG A 172 -16.62 26.34 -33.12
N PRO A 173 -16.64 25.66 -31.97
CA PRO A 173 -16.81 24.21 -31.93
C PRO A 173 -18.26 23.80 -32.22
N THR A 174 -18.43 22.61 -32.81
CA THR A 174 -19.75 21.99 -32.94
C THR A 174 -20.13 21.36 -31.60
N LEU A 175 -21.27 21.77 -31.04
CA LEU A 175 -21.80 21.21 -29.79
C LEU A 175 -23.06 20.41 -30.09
N PHE A 176 -23.18 19.21 -29.52
CA PHE A 176 -24.40 18.42 -29.60
C PHE A 176 -24.79 17.84 -28.25
N ALA A 177 -26.09 17.72 -28.02
CA ALA A 177 -26.67 17.07 -26.86
C ALA A 177 -27.88 16.26 -27.29
N ILE A 178 -27.89 14.96 -26.97
CA ILE A 178 -28.99 14.03 -27.24
C ILE A 178 -29.42 13.45 -25.89
N ARG A 179 -30.71 13.46 -25.62
CA ARG A 179 -31.33 12.86 -24.44
C ARG A 179 -32.42 11.91 -24.88
N ARG A 180 -32.42 10.72 -24.30
CA ARG A 180 -33.50 9.74 -24.41
C ARG A 180 -34.01 9.42 -23.02
N SER A 181 -35.32 9.39 -22.84
CA SER A 181 -35.98 8.90 -21.63
C SER A 181 -37.09 7.93 -21.99
N THR A 182 -37.16 6.80 -21.30
CA THR A 182 -38.20 5.80 -21.46
C THR A 182 -38.40 5.04 -20.15
N THR A 183 -39.57 4.45 -19.99
CA THR A 183 -39.87 3.52 -18.88
C THR A 183 -39.99 2.10 -19.43
N GLY A 184 -39.55 1.10 -18.65
CA GLY A 184 -39.73 -0.32 -18.99
C GLY A 184 -38.90 -0.82 -20.18
N SER A 185 -37.79 -0.15 -20.52
CA SER A 185 -36.84 -0.65 -21.53
C SER A 185 -35.53 -1.11 -20.87
N ALA A 186 -34.64 -1.74 -21.63
CA ALA A 186 -33.31 -2.17 -21.15
C ALA A 186 -32.40 -0.99 -20.71
N VAL A 187 -32.73 0.24 -21.12
CA VAL A 187 -32.04 1.48 -20.71
C VAL A 187 -33.09 2.57 -20.45
N ASP A 188 -33.24 3.00 -19.20
CA ASP A 188 -34.27 3.97 -18.81
C ASP A 188 -33.95 5.39 -19.31
N SER A 189 -32.69 5.81 -19.22
CA SER A 189 -32.25 7.09 -19.77
C SER A 189 -30.88 7.02 -20.40
N LEU A 190 -30.68 7.85 -21.44
CA LEU A 190 -29.42 8.00 -22.15
C LEU A 190 -29.19 9.48 -22.42
N ARG A 191 -28.02 9.98 -22.07
CA ARG A 191 -27.57 11.34 -22.35
C ARG A 191 -26.24 11.28 -23.07
N ILE A 192 -26.19 11.81 -24.27
CA ILE A 192 -24.97 11.95 -25.06
C ILE A 192 -24.73 13.44 -25.22
N THR A 193 -23.52 13.89 -24.92
CA THR A 193 -23.09 15.27 -25.16
C THR A 193 -21.73 15.25 -25.83
N GLY A 194 -21.53 16.04 -26.87
CA GLY A 194 -20.23 16.18 -27.52
C GLY A 194 -19.86 17.62 -27.78
N ASN A 195 -18.55 17.84 -27.77
CA ASN A 195 -17.89 19.07 -28.18
C ASN A 195 -16.80 18.68 -29.19
N LEU A 196 -16.96 19.12 -30.44
CA LEU A 196 -16.02 18.87 -31.52
C LEU A 196 -15.30 20.19 -31.85
N ASP A 197 -14.11 20.37 -31.32
CA ASP A 197 -13.31 21.58 -31.53
C ASP A 197 -12.29 21.36 -32.64
N HIS A 198 -12.73 21.68 -33.86
CA HIS A 198 -11.91 21.65 -35.07
C HIS A 198 -11.63 23.06 -35.62
N ALA A 199 -11.85 24.10 -34.79
CA ALA A 199 -11.66 25.48 -35.21
C ALA A 199 -10.18 25.88 -35.28
N GLY A 200 -9.35 25.28 -34.43
CA GLY A 200 -7.92 25.57 -34.33
C GLY A 200 -6.99 24.54 -34.99
N ALA A 201 -5.68 24.76 -34.85
CA ALA A 201 -4.65 23.83 -35.31
C ALA A 201 -4.57 22.54 -34.46
N ARG A 202 -5.03 22.59 -33.20
CA ARG A 202 -5.17 21.42 -32.33
C ARG A 202 -6.62 20.96 -32.36
N LEU A 203 -6.85 19.79 -32.95
CA LEU A 203 -8.17 19.15 -32.99
C LEU A 203 -8.45 18.53 -31.62
N ARG A 204 -9.55 18.92 -30.98
CA ARG A 204 -9.93 18.36 -29.68
C ARG A 204 -11.41 18.01 -29.64
N ASP A 205 -11.68 16.71 -29.54
CA ASP A 205 -13.05 16.19 -29.45
C ASP A 205 -13.29 15.57 -28.09
N VAL A 206 -14.42 15.92 -27.48
CA VAL A 206 -14.87 15.35 -26.20
C VAL A 206 -16.28 14.85 -26.37
N ILE A 207 -16.50 13.57 -26.13
CA ILE A 207 -17.83 12.95 -26.15
C ILE A 207 -18.07 12.31 -24.79
N THR A 208 -19.21 12.62 -24.17
CA THR A 208 -19.65 12.02 -22.91
C THR A 208 -20.98 11.33 -23.14
N VAL A 209 -21.09 10.08 -22.72
CA VAL A 209 -22.28 9.24 -22.78
C VAL A 209 -22.61 8.80 -21.35
N GLN A 210 -23.84 9.01 -20.92
CA GLN A 210 -24.31 8.60 -19.60
C GLN A 210 -25.60 7.83 -19.80
N ALA A 211 -25.66 6.61 -19.31
CA ALA A 211 -26.84 5.77 -19.37
C ALA A 211 -27.20 5.32 -17.96
N ALA A 212 -28.48 5.42 -17.59
CA ALA A 212 -28.99 4.96 -16.30
C ALA A 212 -30.12 3.95 -16.48
N GLY A 213 -30.24 3.04 -15.51
CA GLY A 213 -31.19 1.94 -15.59
C GLY A 213 -30.81 0.90 -16.66
N VAL A 214 -29.51 0.76 -16.93
CA VAL A 214 -28.98 -0.21 -17.89
C VAL A 214 -29.06 -1.60 -17.29
N GLU A 215 -29.71 -2.53 -17.98
CA GLU A 215 -29.69 -3.94 -17.62
C GLU A 215 -28.31 -4.54 -17.91
N LEU A 216 -27.63 -5.00 -16.86
CA LEU A 216 -26.28 -5.54 -16.92
C LEU A 216 -26.36 -7.07 -16.95
N PRO A 217 -25.60 -7.74 -17.83
CA PRO A 217 -25.68 -9.19 -17.98
C PRO A 217 -25.05 -9.93 -16.80
N ASP A 218 -25.61 -11.11 -16.50
CA ASP A 218 -25.05 -12.03 -15.52
C ASP A 218 -23.74 -12.63 -16.03
N PHE A 219 -22.75 -12.74 -15.15
CA PHE A 219 -21.46 -13.31 -15.48
C PHE A 219 -20.99 -14.36 -14.44
N PRO A 220 -20.39 -15.47 -14.88
CA PRO A 220 -19.83 -16.46 -13.97
C PRO A 220 -18.53 -15.95 -13.35
N ILE A 221 -18.21 -16.39 -12.13
CA ILE A 221 -16.90 -16.15 -11.51
C ILE A 221 -15.95 -17.31 -11.83
N PRO A 222 -14.83 -17.07 -12.53
CA PRO A 222 -13.84 -18.09 -12.80
C PRO A 222 -13.35 -18.76 -11.52
N GLY A 223 -13.38 -20.09 -11.50
CA GLY A 223 -12.88 -20.89 -10.37
C GLY A 223 -13.84 -21.00 -9.17
N LEU A 224 -15.01 -20.35 -9.21
CA LEU A 224 -16.02 -20.44 -8.14
C LEU A 224 -17.40 -20.82 -8.69
N PRO A 225 -18.21 -21.59 -7.93
CA PRO A 225 -19.56 -22.00 -8.31
C PRO A 225 -20.59 -20.88 -8.09
N TYR A 226 -20.25 -19.65 -8.45
CA TYR A 226 -21.11 -18.48 -8.27
C TYR A 226 -21.19 -17.66 -9.56
N ARG A 227 -22.37 -17.12 -9.80
CA ARG A 227 -22.65 -16.13 -10.83
C ARG A 227 -23.00 -14.82 -10.17
N ALA A 228 -22.43 -13.74 -10.70
CA ALA A 228 -22.76 -12.38 -10.33
C ALA A 228 -23.91 -11.89 -11.21
N ASN A 229 -25.00 -11.47 -10.57
CA ASN A 229 -26.11 -10.78 -11.20
C ASN A 229 -26.09 -9.30 -10.74
N PRO A 230 -25.53 -8.40 -11.56
CA PRO A 230 -25.47 -6.97 -11.25
C PRO A 230 -26.80 -6.24 -11.46
N GLY A 231 -27.83 -6.87 -12.01
CA GLY A 231 -29.14 -6.27 -12.23
C GLY A 231 -29.09 -4.98 -13.07
N ARG A 232 -29.71 -3.90 -12.56
CA ARG A 232 -29.71 -2.59 -13.23
C ARG A 232 -28.67 -1.65 -12.64
N GLY A 233 -27.97 -0.92 -13.51
CA GLY A 233 -26.91 0.00 -13.13
C GLY A 233 -26.83 1.28 -13.97
N MET A 234 -25.75 2.01 -13.75
CA MET A 234 -25.35 3.20 -14.48
C MET A 234 -24.08 2.90 -15.29
N SER A 235 -24.00 3.47 -16.49
CA SER A 235 -22.85 3.36 -17.39
C SER A 235 -22.47 4.75 -17.88
N ASP A 236 -21.27 5.20 -17.52
CA ASP A 236 -20.71 6.49 -17.93
C ASP A 236 -19.48 6.26 -18.80
N MET A 237 -19.47 6.84 -19.99
CA MET A 237 -18.32 6.84 -20.89
C MET A 237 -17.92 8.27 -21.22
N ARG A 238 -16.62 8.55 -21.16
CA ARG A 238 -16.03 9.80 -21.63
C ARG A 238 -14.89 9.48 -22.59
N LEU A 239 -15.03 9.94 -23.82
CA LEU A 239 -14.03 9.90 -24.86
C LEU A 239 -13.41 11.29 -25.00
N THR A 240 -12.09 11.35 -25.11
CA THR A 240 -11.36 12.56 -25.46
C THR A 240 -10.33 12.20 -26.51
N LEU A 241 -10.39 12.89 -27.65
CA LEU A 241 -9.41 12.82 -28.71
C LEU A 241 -8.71 14.18 -28.76
N ASP A 242 -7.40 14.20 -28.55
CA ASP A 242 -6.58 15.41 -28.63
C ASP A 242 -5.48 15.16 -29.65
N GLY A 243 -5.66 15.68 -30.86
CA GLY A 243 -4.84 15.35 -32.02
C GLY A 243 -4.90 13.85 -32.33
N ASP A 244 -3.80 13.14 -32.06
CA ASP A 244 -3.68 11.68 -32.24
C ASP A 244 -3.68 10.88 -30.92
N GLN A 245 -3.83 11.57 -29.78
CA GLN A 245 -3.93 10.93 -28.47
C GLN A 245 -5.39 10.66 -28.12
N LEU A 246 -5.68 9.39 -27.84
CA LEU A 246 -6.97 8.90 -27.39
C LEU A 246 -6.94 8.71 -25.87
N SER A 247 -7.97 9.22 -25.20
CA SER A 247 -8.26 8.90 -23.80
C SER A 247 -9.74 8.60 -23.67
N ALA A 248 -10.10 7.34 -23.47
CA ALA A 248 -11.45 6.92 -23.14
C ALA A 248 -11.49 6.37 -21.70
N ARG A 249 -12.52 6.74 -20.96
CA ARG A 249 -12.85 6.15 -19.66
C ARG A 249 -14.28 5.67 -19.69
N TRP A 250 -14.50 4.42 -19.33
CA TRP A 250 -15.82 3.82 -19.19
C TRP A 250 -15.97 3.27 -17.78
N THR A 251 -17.02 3.68 -17.09
CA THR A 251 -17.33 3.27 -15.72
C THR A 251 -18.73 2.68 -15.69
N ILE A 252 -18.84 1.48 -15.12
CA ILE A 252 -20.12 0.82 -14.85
C ILE A 252 -20.28 0.72 -13.34
N VAL A 253 -21.45 1.10 -12.83
CA VAL A 253 -21.78 0.99 -11.41
C VAL A 253 -23.12 0.30 -11.25
N SER A 254 -23.18 -0.72 -10.40
CA SER A 254 -24.42 -1.29 -9.89
C SER A 254 -24.42 -1.30 -8.37
N GLY A 255 -25.52 -0.85 -7.78
CA GLY A 255 -25.73 -0.86 -6.32
C GLY A 255 -26.48 -2.09 -5.80
N LYS A 256 -26.87 -3.04 -6.67
CA LYS A 256 -27.60 -4.25 -6.29
C LYS A 256 -26.97 -5.47 -6.97
N LEU A 257 -25.82 -5.89 -6.46
CA LEU A 257 -25.16 -7.11 -6.88
C LEU A 257 -25.72 -8.30 -6.09
N MET A 258 -26.31 -9.24 -6.81
CA MET A 258 -26.81 -10.49 -6.27
C MET A 258 -25.89 -11.64 -6.68
N TRP A 259 -25.70 -12.59 -5.78
CA TRP A 259 -24.88 -13.78 -6.02
C TRP A 259 -25.77 -15.00 -6.12
N VAL A 260 -25.68 -15.73 -7.23
CA VAL A 260 -26.45 -16.94 -7.49
C VAL A 260 -25.50 -18.12 -7.53
N ALA A 261 -25.76 -19.14 -6.71
CA ALA A 261 -24.98 -20.38 -6.76
C ALA A 261 -25.26 -21.09 -8.08
N ASP A 262 -24.19 -21.49 -8.79
CA ASP A 262 -24.32 -22.26 -10.01
C ASP A 262 -24.62 -23.73 -9.65
N SER A 263 -25.85 -24.16 -9.84
CA SER A 263 -26.32 -25.51 -9.51
C SER A 263 -25.62 -26.60 -10.32
N LEU A 264 -24.98 -26.25 -11.45
CA LEU A 264 -24.21 -27.17 -12.29
C LEU A 264 -22.80 -27.42 -11.77
N ALA A 265 -22.30 -26.60 -10.83
CA ALA A 265 -20.97 -26.71 -10.28
C ALA A 265 -21.00 -27.50 -8.96
N THR A 266 -21.12 -28.83 -9.04
CA THR A 266 -21.13 -29.77 -7.90
C THR A 266 -19.77 -29.93 -7.20
N ARG A 267 -18.83 -29.01 -7.44
CA ARG A 267 -17.46 -29.08 -6.96
C ARG A 267 -17.38 -28.62 -5.50
N ARG A 268 -16.77 -29.44 -4.65
CA ARG A 268 -16.37 -29.02 -3.30
C ARG A 268 -15.26 -27.99 -3.38
N LEU A 269 -15.50 -26.81 -2.80
CA LEU A 269 -14.52 -25.74 -2.69
C LEU A 269 -13.43 -26.14 -1.68
N ASN A 270 -12.18 -25.78 -1.97
CA ASN A 270 -11.12 -25.86 -0.96
C ASN A 270 -11.25 -24.74 0.08
N SER A 271 -10.42 -24.76 1.14
CA SER A 271 -10.49 -23.77 2.21
C SER A 271 -10.27 -22.33 1.73
N ILE A 272 -9.39 -22.12 0.73
CA ILE A 272 -9.11 -20.80 0.17
C ILE A 272 -10.29 -20.31 -0.66
N GLU A 273 -10.82 -21.16 -1.53
CA GLU A 273 -12.00 -20.89 -2.37
C GLU A 273 -13.23 -20.58 -1.52
N THR A 274 -13.42 -21.28 -0.39
CA THR A 274 -14.52 -21.01 0.55
C THR A 274 -14.39 -19.62 1.19
N LEU A 275 -13.16 -19.22 1.55
CA LEU A 275 -12.89 -17.89 2.10
C LEU A 275 -13.09 -16.80 1.06
N VAL A 276 -12.56 -16.99 -0.16
CA VAL A 276 -12.73 -16.06 -1.28
C VAL A 276 -14.22 -15.94 -1.65
N ALA A 277 -14.94 -17.06 -1.74
CA ALA A 277 -16.37 -17.08 -1.99
C ALA A 277 -17.14 -16.28 -0.95
N ARG A 278 -16.89 -16.51 0.35
CA ARG A 278 -17.56 -15.78 1.44
C ARG A 278 -17.37 -14.27 1.30
N VAL A 279 -16.15 -13.83 1.04
CA VAL A 279 -15.85 -12.40 0.91
C VAL A 279 -16.47 -11.81 -0.35
N LEU A 280 -16.37 -12.50 -1.49
CA LEU A 280 -17.02 -12.07 -2.73
C LEU A 280 -18.53 -11.93 -2.56
N THR A 281 -19.19 -12.93 -1.96
CA THR A 281 -20.64 -12.90 -1.73
C THR A 281 -21.09 -11.80 -0.77
N GLY A 282 -20.17 -11.25 0.04
CA GLY A 282 -20.42 -10.09 0.90
C GLY A 282 -20.42 -8.75 0.15
N VAL A 283 -19.97 -8.72 -1.11
CA VAL A 283 -19.97 -7.51 -1.93
C VAL A 283 -21.36 -7.30 -2.52
N SER A 284 -21.99 -6.18 -2.17
CA SER A 284 -23.34 -5.80 -2.61
C SER A 284 -23.37 -4.84 -3.80
N GLY A 285 -22.21 -4.33 -4.24
CA GLY A 285 -22.10 -3.39 -5.35
C GLY A 285 -20.98 -3.74 -6.31
N LEU A 286 -21.22 -3.49 -7.60
CA LEU A 286 -20.23 -3.69 -8.66
C LEU A 286 -19.76 -2.33 -9.16
N GLN A 287 -18.45 -2.13 -9.23
CA GLN A 287 -17.84 -1.02 -9.95
C GLN A 287 -16.78 -1.56 -10.90
N LEU A 288 -16.95 -1.28 -12.18
CA LEU A 288 -16.00 -1.59 -13.24
C LEU A 288 -15.49 -0.29 -13.84
N ASN A 289 -14.18 -0.18 -14.03
CA ASN A 289 -13.56 0.93 -14.75
C ASN A 289 -12.67 0.36 -15.85
N ALA A 290 -13.01 0.67 -17.09
CA ALA A 290 -12.17 0.43 -18.26
C ALA A 290 -11.58 1.78 -18.73
N GLN A 291 -10.29 1.79 -19.00
CA GLN A 291 -9.58 2.97 -19.48
C GLN A 291 -8.78 2.60 -20.73
N LEU A 292 -8.95 3.39 -21.78
CA LEU A 292 -8.23 3.27 -23.04
C LEU A 292 -7.39 4.52 -23.25
N THR A 293 -6.07 4.38 -23.39
CA THR A 293 -5.15 5.53 -23.52
C THR A 293 -4.08 5.28 -24.56
N GLY A 294 -3.54 6.33 -25.17
CA GLY A 294 -2.39 6.26 -26.10
C GLY A 294 -2.74 6.74 -27.50
N ALA A 295 -1.88 6.44 -28.48
CA ALA A 295 -2.14 6.82 -29.87
C ALA A 295 -3.38 6.09 -30.41
N VAL A 296 -4.18 6.76 -31.23
CA VAL A 296 -5.41 6.17 -31.83
C VAL A 296 -5.11 4.85 -32.56
N ARG A 297 -3.93 4.72 -33.16
CA ARG A 297 -3.48 3.52 -33.89
C ARG A 297 -3.01 2.37 -32.99
N SER A 298 -2.65 2.66 -31.74
CA SER A 298 -2.10 1.68 -30.80
C SER A 298 -2.53 2.00 -29.36
N PRO A 299 -3.84 1.92 -29.07
CA PRO A 299 -4.32 2.26 -27.74
C PRO A 299 -4.04 1.13 -26.74
N LYS A 300 -3.73 1.50 -25.51
CA LYS A 300 -3.55 0.60 -24.36
C LYS A 300 -4.85 0.57 -23.55
N LEU A 301 -5.38 -0.64 -23.34
CA LEU A 301 -6.56 -0.89 -22.51
C LEU A 301 -6.13 -1.36 -21.11
N THR A 302 -6.69 -0.73 -20.08
CA THR A 302 -6.58 -1.14 -18.67
C THR A 302 -7.98 -1.32 -18.11
N ILE A 303 -8.23 -2.44 -17.44
CA ILE A 303 -9.52 -2.75 -16.80
C ILE A 303 -9.26 -2.92 -15.30
N SER A 304 -10.16 -2.41 -14.46
CA SER A 304 -10.11 -2.60 -13.01
C SER A 304 -11.50 -2.73 -12.43
N SER A 305 -11.65 -3.58 -11.42
CA SER A 305 -12.89 -3.77 -10.68
C SER A 305 -12.67 -3.58 -9.17
N ASN A 306 -13.73 -3.21 -8.46
CA ASN A 306 -13.73 -3.28 -6.99
C ASN A 306 -13.61 -4.72 -6.49
N LEU A 307 -14.07 -5.72 -7.25
CA LEU A 307 -13.93 -7.14 -6.93
C LEU A 307 -12.46 -7.56 -6.84
N ASP A 308 -11.59 -7.01 -7.69
CA ASP A 308 -10.14 -7.29 -7.68
C ASP A 308 -9.52 -6.90 -6.35
N ARG A 309 -9.89 -5.72 -5.84
CA ARG A 309 -9.37 -5.20 -4.57
C ARG A 309 -9.84 -6.04 -3.40
N VAL A 310 -11.13 -6.37 -3.38
CA VAL A 310 -11.74 -7.17 -2.31
C VAL A 310 -11.09 -8.56 -2.24
N VAL A 311 -10.86 -9.20 -3.38
CA VAL A 311 -10.16 -10.50 -3.44
C VAL A 311 -8.70 -10.36 -3.02
N ALA A 312 -7.99 -9.35 -3.54
CA ALA A 312 -6.59 -9.11 -3.22
C ALA A 312 -6.36 -8.84 -1.72
N ASP A 313 -7.20 -7.99 -1.13
CA ASP A 313 -7.11 -7.63 0.29
C ASP A 313 -7.39 -8.83 1.19
N GLN A 314 -8.36 -9.68 0.82
CA GLN A 314 -8.65 -10.91 1.55
C GLN A 314 -7.51 -11.92 1.44
N LEU A 315 -6.95 -12.13 0.25
CA LEU A 315 -5.80 -13.03 0.07
C LEU A 315 -4.59 -12.54 0.89
N ARG A 316 -4.30 -11.24 0.87
CA ARG A 316 -3.25 -10.65 1.71
C ARG A 316 -3.52 -10.85 3.20
N SER A 317 -4.77 -10.72 3.64
CA SER A 317 -5.16 -10.96 5.03
C SER A 317 -4.93 -12.41 5.45
N VAL A 318 -5.37 -13.38 4.63
CA VAL A 318 -5.21 -14.82 4.92
C VAL A 318 -3.72 -15.20 4.95
N VAL A 319 -2.93 -14.73 3.98
CA VAL A 319 -1.49 -14.97 3.96
C VAL A 319 -0.82 -14.28 5.15
N GLY A 320 -1.18 -13.04 5.46
CA GLY A 320 -0.68 -12.31 6.62
C GLY A 320 -0.94 -13.04 7.94
N ALA A 321 -2.13 -13.62 8.10
CA ALA A 321 -2.47 -14.44 9.25
C ALA A 321 -1.63 -15.74 9.33
N GLN A 322 -1.41 -16.42 8.19
CA GLN A 322 -0.56 -17.61 8.14
C GLN A 322 0.90 -17.29 8.45
N VAL A 323 1.41 -16.17 7.93
CA VAL A 323 2.77 -15.68 8.20
C VAL A 323 2.93 -15.32 9.67
N ALA A 324 1.98 -14.58 10.25
CA ALA A 324 2.01 -14.24 11.67
C ALA A 324 1.95 -15.49 12.57
N ALA A 325 1.15 -16.48 12.20
CA ALA A 325 1.09 -17.76 12.91
C ALA A 325 2.42 -18.54 12.81
N ALA A 326 3.05 -18.56 11.63
CA ALA A 326 4.36 -19.18 11.44
C ALA A 326 5.47 -18.44 12.22
N GLU A 327 5.50 -17.09 12.16
CA GLU A 327 6.43 -16.25 12.93
C GLU A 327 6.27 -16.49 14.44
N SER A 328 5.03 -16.58 14.93
CA SER A 328 4.75 -16.87 16.34
C SER A 328 5.27 -18.25 16.76
N LYS A 329 5.05 -19.28 15.92
CA LYS A 329 5.54 -20.65 16.21
C LYS A 329 7.06 -20.73 16.22
N VAL A 330 7.74 -20.04 15.29
CA VAL A 330 9.21 -19.97 15.26
C VAL A 330 9.72 -19.23 16.49
N ARG A 331 9.12 -18.09 16.84
CA ARG A 331 9.48 -17.33 18.05
C ARG A 331 9.33 -18.19 19.30
N ALA A 332 8.18 -18.83 19.49
CA ALA A 332 7.94 -19.70 20.64
C ALA A 332 8.99 -20.84 20.74
N ARG A 333 9.44 -21.40 19.61
CA ARG A 333 10.44 -22.47 19.61
C ARG A 333 11.85 -21.96 19.95
N VAL A 334 12.25 -20.81 19.42
CA VAL A 334 13.54 -20.19 19.74
C VAL A 334 13.55 -19.75 21.21
N ASP A 335 12.45 -19.16 21.70
CA ASP A 335 12.30 -18.70 23.08
C ASP A 335 12.48 -19.87 24.04
N SER A 336 11.77 -20.98 23.80
CA SER A 336 11.90 -22.19 24.58
C SER A 336 13.34 -22.71 24.62
N LEU A 337 14.05 -22.76 23.49
CA LEU A 337 15.42 -23.28 23.42
C LEU A 337 16.44 -22.35 24.11
N VAL A 338 16.25 -21.03 23.98
CA VAL A 338 17.14 -20.03 24.57
C VAL A 338 16.88 -19.92 26.07
N ASP A 339 15.64 -19.87 26.52
CA ASP A 339 15.31 -19.76 27.94
C ASP A 339 15.71 -21.01 28.71
N GLU A 340 15.56 -22.22 28.14
CA GLU A 340 16.05 -23.46 28.75
C GLU A 340 17.55 -23.39 29.08
N LYS A 341 18.37 -22.78 28.19
CA LYS A 341 19.82 -22.69 28.38
C LYS A 341 20.28 -21.43 29.10
N ALA A 342 19.57 -20.31 28.96
CA ALA A 342 19.95 -19.02 29.51
C ALA A 342 19.40 -18.79 30.94
N ALA A 343 18.26 -19.38 31.30
CA ALA A 343 17.70 -19.27 32.65
C ALA A 343 18.67 -19.71 33.77
N PRO A 344 19.34 -20.88 33.71
CA PRO A 344 20.28 -21.28 34.76
C PRO A 344 21.51 -20.34 34.83
N VAL A 345 21.98 -19.84 33.69
CA VAL A 345 23.11 -18.89 33.63
C VAL A 345 22.73 -17.53 34.22
N ARG A 346 21.52 -17.03 33.91
CA ARG A 346 20.96 -15.80 34.50
C ARG A 346 20.83 -15.92 36.01
N ALA A 347 20.27 -17.03 36.50
CA ALA A 347 20.13 -17.29 37.93
C ALA A 347 21.50 -17.31 38.63
N ARG A 348 22.50 -17.98 38.04
CA ARG A 348 23.84 -18.08 38.63
C ARG A 348 24.57 -16.74 38.71
N ILE A 349 24.37 -15.85 37.73
CA ILE A 349 24.95 -14.50 37.74
C ILE A 349 24.30 -13.63 38.83
N VAL A 350 23.00 -13.78 39.06
CA VAL A 350 22.31 -13.08 40.17
C VAL A 350 22.81 -13.59 41.52
N GLU A 351 22.95 -14.91 41.70
CA GLU A 351 23.53 -15.50 42.91
C GLU A 351 24.95 -15.00 43.17
N LEU A 352 25.82 -15.04 42.15
CA LEU A 352 27.21 -14.58 42.24
C LEU A 352 27.30 -13.11 42.64
N ARG A 353 26.38 -12.27 42.15
CA ARG A 353 26.32 -10.85 42.52
C ARG A 353 25.94 -10.66 43.98
N ILE A 354 24.89 -11.35 44.44
CA ILE A 354 24.46 -11.30 45.84
C ILE A 354 25.57 -11.79 46.77
N GLU A 355 26.24 -12.89 46.40
CA GLU A 355 27.34 -13.45 47.19
C GLU A 355 28.57 -12.52 47.23
N ALA A 356 28.94 -11.93 46.09
CA ALA A 356 30.04 -10.99 46.01
C ALA A 356 29.78 -9.72 46.85
N ASP A 357 28.59 -9.13 46.73
CA ASP A 357 28.22 -7.94 47.51
C ASP A 357 28.21 -8.24 49.02
N ARG A 358 27.72 -9.43 49.42
CA ARG A 358 27.74 -9.88 50.82
C ARG A 358 29.16 -10.06 51.35
N ARG A 359 30.03 -10.78 50.63
CA ARG A 359 31.42 -11.02 51.06
C ARG A 359 32.22 -9.72 51.16
N VAL A 360 31.96 -8.76 50.27
CA VAL A 360 32.58 -7.42 50.32
C VAL A 360 32.07 -6.63 51.51
N ALA A 361 30.77 -6.67 51.80
CA ALA A 361 30.18 -6.01 52.97
C ALA A 361 30.74 -6.59 54.29
N ASP A 362 30.81 -7.92 54.41
CA ASP A 362 31.34 -8.61 55.59
C ASP A 362 32.84 -8.29 55.81
N ALA A 363 33.64 -8.28 54.73
CA ALA A 363 35.06 -7.93 54.80
C ALA A 363 35.27 -6.47 55.23
N ARG A 364 34.47 -5.53 54.69
CA ARG A 364 34.49 -4.12 55.10
C ARG A 364 34.13 -3.95 56.56
N GLY A 365 33.07 -4.59 57.03
CA GLY A 365 32.64 -4.53 58.43
C GLY A 365 33.72 -5.02 59.40
N LYS A 366 34.42 -6.13 59.07
CA LYS A 366 35.54 -6.64 59.88
C LYS A 366 36.73 -5.67 59.91
N LEU A 367 37.10 -5.12 58.76
CA LEU A 367 38.19 -4.15 58.63
C LEU A 367 37.89 -2.84 59.38
N ASP A 368 36.66 -2.33 59.29
CA ASP A 368 36.24 -1.11 60.00
C ASP A 368 36.19 -1.34 61.53
N ALA A 369 35.74 -2.53 61.98
CA ALA A 369 35.76 -2.90 63.39
C ALA A 369 37.20 -3.02 63.94
N GLU A 370 38.13 -3.60 63.19
CA GLU A 370 39.55 -3.65 63.59
C GLU A 370 40.17 -2.25 63.62
N LYS A 371 39.85 -1.40 62.65
CA LYS A 371 40.32 -0.01 62.62
C LYS A 371 39.82 0.78 63.83
N GLN A 372 38.55 0.65 64.20
CA GLN A 372 38.00 1.28 65.41
C GLN A 372 38.68 0.79 66.69
N LYS A 373 38.99 -0.51 66.79
CA LYS A 373 39.75 -1.07 67.93
C LYS A 373 41.17 -0.52 68.00
N LEU A 374 41.85 -0.42 66.86
CA LEU A 374 43.19 0.16 66.76
C LEU A 374 43.17 1.65 67.13
N ASP A 375 42.21 2.43 66.62
CA ASP A 375 42.07 3.86 66.95
C ASP A 375 41.75 4.10 68.43
N ALA A 376 40.92 3.23 69.04
CA ALA A 376 40.66 3.26 70.47
C ALA A 376 41.92 2.93 71.31
N GLN A 377 42.72 1.96 70.86
CA GLN A 377 44.00 1.62 71.50
C GLN A 377 45.02 2.74 71.36
N VAL A 378 45.12 3.40 70.20
CA VAL A 378 45.96 4.60 70.01
C VAL A 378 45.51 5.70 70.96
N LYS A 379 44.22 6.02 71.03
CA LYS A 379 43.68 7.04 71.94
C LYS A 379 43.96 6.74 73.41
N ALA A 380 43.84 5.47 73.83
CA ALA A 380 44.15 5.04 75.19
C ALA A 380 45.65 5.19 75.52
N LEU A 381 46.53 4.83 74.57
CA LEU A 381 47.98 4.95 74.71
C LEU A 381 48.48 6.40 74.65
N SER A 382 47.83 7.27 73.86
CA SER A 382 48.18 8.70 73.77
C SER A 382 47.55 9.54 74.89
N GLY A 383 46.35 9.18 75.36
CA GLY A 383 45.67 9.87 76.46
C GLY A 383 46.34 9.69 77.82
N GLY A 384 47.01 8.54 78.04
CA GLY A 384 47.82 8.29 79.24
C GLY A 384 49.14 9.08 79.32
N LEU A 385 49.51 9.80 78.25
CA LEU A 385 50.77 10.56 78.14
C LEU A 385 50.59 12.08 78.38
N ILE A 386 49.35 12.58 78.51
CA ILE A 386 49.03 14.01 78.64
C ILE A 386 48.81 14.41 80.12
N TRP A 387 48.84 13.46 81.06
CA TRP A 387 48.64 13.71 82.48
C TRP A 387 49.83 13.19 83.29
N LEU A 388 50.92 13.96 83.34
CA LEU A 388 51.90 14.00 84.42
C LEU A 388 52.55 15.40 84.36
N PRO A 389 52.57 16.17 85.47
CA PRO A 389 52.95 17.58 85.50
C PRO A 389 54.43 17.83 85.18
#